data_AF-A0A1F3B6A2-F1
#
_entry.id   AF-A0A1F3B6A2-F1
#
_cell.length_a   1.000
_cell.length_b   1.000
_cell.length_c   1.000
_cell.angle_alpha   90.00
_cell.angle_beta   90.00
_cell.angle_gamma   90.00
#
_symmetry.space_group_name_H-M   'P 1'
#
loop_
_entity.id
_entity.type
_entity.pdbx_description
1 polymer ?
#
loop_
_entity_poly.entity_id
_entity_poly.type
_entity_poly.pdbx_seq_one_letter_code
_entity_poly.pdbx_strand_id
1 'polypeptide(L)'
;MLRVLIVAGVTLISIAGIIIYGRITPRPVAARPDPAVLIATAVTALERSDTYRLTDEQRDAVLPLLRVLRDTDAADVEPSRALAQEIMNVLSPEQRAEVERMREEARRRQQERRAAQGAPGDRQGDRPGPGGFGATPDGPGAGGVNTRARAQIRQRLLGRLIERLELRQ
;
A
#
# COMPACT_ATOMS: atom_id res chain seq x y z
N MET A 1 -6.26 -1.16 -54.17
CA MET A 1 -7.08 -0.67 -53.05
C MET A 1 -7.75 -1.90 -52.45
N LEU A 2 -7.34 -2.43 -51.31
CA LEU A 2 -7.72 -1.94 -49.99
C LEU A 2 -6.80 -2.63 -48.98
N ARG A 3 -6.00 -1.82 -48.27
CA ARG A 3 -5.32 -2.25 -47.04
C ARG A 3 -6.36 -2.31 -45.93
N VAL A 4 -6.03 -3.05 -44.87
CA VAL A 4 -6.70 -3.08 -43.56
C VAL A 4 -7.89 -4.03 -43.50
N LEU A 5 -7.70 -5.18 -42.85
CA LEU A 5 -8.65 -5.79 -41.90
C LEU A 5 -8.00 -7.04 -41.25
N ILE A 6 -6.82 -6.85 -40.64
CA ILE A 6 -6.27 -7.77 -39.63
C ILE A 6 -6.10 -6.97 -38.34
N VAL A 7 -7.17 -6.37 -37.85
CA VAL A 7 -7.25 -5.76 -36.50
C VAL A 7 -8.69 -5.85 -36.04
N ALA A 8 -9.18 -7.06 -35.73
CA ALA A 8 -10.47 -7.23 -35.05
C ALA A 8 -10.59 -8.58 -34.31
N GLY A 9 -9.46 -9.21 -33.97
CA GLY A 9 -9.43 -10.53 -33.32
C GLY A 9 -8.99 -10.54 -31.85
N VAL A 10 -8.59 -9.39 -31.28
CA VAL A 10 -7.96 -9.34 -29.95
C VAL A 10 -8.72 -8.44 -28.96
N THR A 11 -9.83 -7.83 -29.36
CA THR A 11 -10.52 -6.78 -28.57
C THR A 11 -11.88 -7.24 -28.05
N LEU A 12 -11.98 -8.48 -27.53
CA LEU A 12 -13.27 -9.02 -27.06
C LEU A 12 -13.19 -9.85 -25.77
N ILE A 13 -12.14 -9.64 -24.95
CA ILE A 13 -12.00 -10.31 -23.63
C ILE A 13 -12.01 -9.32 -22.44
N SER A 14 -11.96 -8.00 -22.67
CA SER A 14 -11.64 -7.05 -21.58
C SER A 14 -12.81 -6.35 -20.89
N ILE A 15 -14.09 -6.62 -21.20
CA ILE A 15 -15.21 -5.80 -20.64
C ILE A 15 -16.31 -6.62 -19.94
N ALA A 16 -16.31 -7.95 -20.01
CA ALA A 16 -17.38 -8.77 -19.42
C ALA A 16 -17.18 -9.10 -17.91
N GLY A 17 -16.03 -8.81 -17.32
CA GLY A 17 -15.71 -9.19 -15.92
C GLY A 17 -16.18 -8.21 -14.83
N ILE A 18 -16.61 -7.00 -15.18
CA ILE A 18 -16.76 -5.89 -14.22
C ILE A 18 -18.16 -5.84 -13.55
N ILE A 19 -19.18 -6.54 -14.07
CA ILE A 19 -20.59 -6.25 -13.71
C ILE A 19 -21.22 -7.24 -12.70
N ILE A 20 -20.59 -8.39 -12.38
CA ILE A 20 -21.30 -9.48 -11.65
C ILE A 20 -21.05 -9.57 -10.12
N TYR A 21 -20.16 -8.78 -9.50
CA TYR A 21 -19.89 -8.90 -8.05
C TYR A 21 -20.73 -7.97 -7.14
N GLY A 22 -21.89 -7.51 -7.62
CA GLY A 22 -22.74 -6.52 -6.92
C GLY A 22 -23.62 -7.01 -5.76
N ARG A 23 -23.54 -8.26 -5.28
CA ARG A 23 -24.39 -8.73 -4.17
C ARG A 23 -23.74 -9.79 -3.26
N ILE A 24 -22.69 -9.41 -2.56
CA ILE A 24 -22.27 -10.11 -1.35
C ILE A 24 -22.20 -9.07 -0.24
N THR A 25 -23.04 -9.25 0.77
CA THR A 25 -23.08 -8.49 2.02
C THR A 25 -21.67 -8.27 2.55
N PRO A 26 -21.22 -7.01 2.75
CA PRO A 26 -19.89 -6.76 3.28
C PRO A 26 -19.87 -7.19 4.74
N ARG A 27 -19.30 -8.36 5.01
CA ARG A 27 -18.73 -8.64 6.32
C ARG A 27 -17.68 -7.54 6.57
N PRO A 28 -17.57 -6.95 7.77
CA PRO A 28 -16.51 -6.00 8.07
C PRO A 28 -15.17 -6.77 8.03
N VAL A 29 -14.57 -6.84 6.85
CA VAL A 29 -13.21 -7.33 6.67
C VAL A 29 -12.33 -6.29 7.35
N ALA A 30 -11.62 -6.71 8.39
CA ALA A 30 -10.62 -5.89 9.06
C ALA A 30 -9.82 -5.12 8.01
N ALA A 31 -9.81 -3.79 8.11
CA ALA A 31 -9.24 -2.92 7.09
C ALA A 31 -7.78 -3.30 6.84
N ARG A 32 -7.51 -4.04 5.76
CA ARG A 32 -6.16 -4.44 5.39
C ARG A 32 -5.32 -3.17 5.16
N PRO A 33 -4.02 -3.20 5.51
CA PRO A 33 -3.13 -2.08 5.24
C PRO A 33 -3.06 -1.82 3.72
N ASP A 34 -3.01 -0.54 3.36
CA ASP A 34 -2.94 -0.08 1.97
C ASP A 34 -1.65 -0.58 1.30
N PRO A 35 -1.72 -1.39 0.23
CA PRO A 35 -0.55 -1.90 -0.48
C PRO A 35 0.40 -0.80 -0.97
N ALA A 36 -0.16 0.35 -1.38
CA ALA A 36 0.62 1.46 -1.91
C ALA A 36 1.48 2.12 -0.83
N VAL A 37 0.91 2.28 0.37
CA VAL A 37 1.63 2.82 1.54
C VAL A 37 2.71 1.83 1.99
N LEU A 38 2.41 0.53 1.98
CA LEU A 38 3.37 -0.50 2.37
C LEU A 38 4.60 -0.51 1.46
N ILE A 39 4.40 -0.52 0.14
CA ILE A 39 5.53 -0.55 -0.79
C ILE A 39 6.31 0.77 -0.78
N ALA A 40 5.63 1.92 -0.72
CA ALA A 40 6.30 3.20 -0.63
C ALA A 40 7.17 3.32 0.63
N THR A 41 6.70 2.77 1.76
CA THR A 41 7.48 2.72 3.01
C THR A 41 8.70 1.82 2.87
N ALA A 42 8.54 0.64 2.27
CA ALA A 42 9.64 -0.29 2.03
C ALA A 42 10.73 0.31 1.13
N VAL A 43 10.34 0.88 -0.01
CA VAL A 43 11.28 1.56 -0.93
C VAL A 43 11.96 2.73 -0.26
N THR A 44 11.23 3.54 0.53
CA THR A 44 11.83 4.64 1.29
C THR A 44 12.88 4.15 2.30
N ALA A 45 12.65 2.98 2.91
CA ALA A 45 13.59 2.40 3.86
C ALA A 45 14.85 1.87 3.16
N LEU A 46 14.70 1.20 2.02
CA LEU A 46 15.83 0.81 1.17
C LEU A 46 16.64 2.02 0.72
N GLU A 47 15.99 3.11 0.30
CA GLU A 47 16.67 4.34 -0.12
C GLU A 47 17.43 5.06 0.99
N ARG A 48 17.19 4.70 2.27
CA ARG A 48 17.95 5.18 3.43
C ARG A 48 19.13 4.29 3.79
N SER A 49 19.20 3.09 3.21
CA SER A 49 20.33 2.16 3.40
C SER A 49 21.43 2.50 2.40
N ASP A 50 22.68 2.53 2.84
CA ASP A 50 23.82 2.63 1.92
C ASP A 50 24.09 1.30 1.20
N THR A 51 23.72 0.17 1.81
CA THR A 51 23.96 -1.18 1.26
C THR A 51 22.85 -1.64 0.33
N TYR A 52 21.59 -1.39 0.69
CA TYR A 52 20.42 -1.92 -0.03
C TYR A 52 19.68 -0.87 -0.85
N ARG A 53 20.33 0.27 -1.10
CA ARG A 53 19.81 1.34 -1.95
C ARG A 53 19.43 0.83 -3.34
N LEU A 54 18.46 1.44 -3.99
CA LEU A 54 18.16 1.13 -5.39
C LEU A 54 19.31 1.59 -6.29
N THR A 55 19.67 0.74 -7.25
CA THR A 55 20.55 1.14 -8.37
C THR A 55 19.82 2.12 -9.28
N ASP A 56 20.54 2.77 -10.20
CA ASP A 56 19.94 3.70 -11.15
C ASP A 56 18.97 2.96 -12.09
N GLU A 57 19.31 1.76 -12.55
CA GLU A 57 18.43 0.93 -13.40
C GLU A 57 17.16 0.51 -12.66
N GLN A 58 17.28 0.12 -11.39
CA GLN A 58 16.11 -0.22 -10.57
C GLN A 58 15.22 1.00 -10.33
N ARG A 59 15.83 2.18 -10.14
CA ARG A 59 15.09 3.42 -9.96
C ARG A 59 14.30 3.78 -11.21
N ASP A 60 14.91 3.69 -12.38
CA ASP A 60 14.27 3.98 -13.66
C ASP A 60 13.12 3.01 -13.96
N ALA A 61 13.22 1.76 -13.50
CA ALA A 61 12.14 0.78 -13.60
C ALA A 61 11.01 1.02 -12.56
N VAL A 62 11.35 1.42 -11.33
CA VAL A 62 10.37 1.61 -10.23
C VAL A 62 9.60 2.93 -10.36
N LEU A 63 10.24 4.00 -10.81
CA LEU A 63 9.63 5.33 -10.95
C LEU A 63 8.30 5.35 -11.73
N PRO A 64 8.19 4.78 -12.95
CA PRO A 64 6.92 4.76 -13.67
C PRO A 64 5.84 3.96 -12.92
N LEU A 65 6.21 2.86 -12.26
CA LEU A 65 5.27 2.06 -11.47
C LEU A 65 4.75 2.84 -10.26
N LEU A 66 5.60 3.61 -9.58
CA LEU A 66 5.20 4.47 -8.47
C LEU A 66 4.26 5.60 -8.91
N ARG A 67 4.45 6.17 -10.11
CA ARG A 67 3.56 7.19 -10.68
C ARG A 67 2.17 6.60 -10.95
N VAL A 68 2.09 5.45 -11.62
CA VAL A 68 0.81 4.75 -11.85
C VAL A 68 0.15 4.38 -10.51
N LEU A 69 0.93 3.89 -9.55
CA LEU A 69 0.45 3.55 -8.23
C LEU A 69 -0.03 4.78 -7.45
N ARG A 70 0.54 5.97 -7.64
CA ARG A 70 0.04 7.21 -7.04
C ARG A 70 -1.32 7.59 -7.62
N ASP A 71 -1.50 7.39 -8.92
CA ASP A 71 -2.69 7.83 -9.65
C ASP A 71 -3.83 6.79 -9.59
N THR A 72 -3.56 5.58 -9.09
CA THR A 72 -4.56 4.53 -8.82
C THR A 72 -5.42 4.88 -7.60
N ASP A 73 -6.73 4.65 -7.67
CA ASP A 73 -7.65 4.91 -6.56
C ASP A 73 -7.26 4.09 -5.30
N ALA A 74 -7.41 4.71 -4.12
CA ALA A 74 -7.25 4.05 -2.82
C ALA A 74 -8.34 3.02 -2.51
N ALA A 75 -9.49 3.11 -3.16
CA ALA A 75 -10.53 2.08 -3.11
C ALA A 75 -10.13 0.82 -3.90
N ASP A 76 -9.31 0.96 -4.94
CA ASP A 76 -8.89 -0.12 -5.84
C ASP A 76 -7.68 -0.88 -5.29
N VAL A 77 -7.96 -1.74 -4.31
CA VAL A 77 -6.93 -2.51 -3.58
C VAL A 77 -6.20 -3.51 -4.48
N GLU A 78 -6.90 -4.22 -5.37
CA GLU A 78 -6.27 -5.26 -6.21
C GLU A 78 -5.32 -4.70 -7.26
N PRO A 79 -5.67 -3.64 -8.03
CA PRO A 79 -4.71 -2.95 -8.88
C PRO A 79 -3.49 -2.42 -8.09
N SER A 80 -3.74 -1.83 -6.92
CA SER A 80 -2.66 -1.33 -6.05
C SER A 80 -1.76 -2.47 -5.55
N ARG A 81 -2.31 -3.65 -5.26
CA ARG A 81 -1.57 -4.85 -4.86
C ARG A 81 -0.72 -5.38 -6.01
N ALA A 82 -1.26 -5.46 -7.21
CA ALA A 82 -0.54 -5.91 -8.40
C ALA A 82 0.67 -5.00 -8.69
N LEU A 83 0.46 -3.69 -8.70
CA LEU A 83 1.55 -2.72 -8.89
C LEU A 83 2.61 -2.78 -7.78
N ALA A 84 2.19 -2.94 -6.53
CA ALA A 84 3.14 -3.13 -5.42
C ALA A 84 3.97 -4.42 -5.58
N GLN A 85 3.37 -5.49 -6.10
CA GLN A 85 4.09 -6.73 -6.39
C GLN A 85 5.08 -6.55 -7.53
N GLU A 86 4.71 -5.84 -8.60
CA GLU A 86 5.64 -5.54 -9.69
C GLU A 86 6.86 -4.72 -9.21
N ILE A 87 6.66 -3.74 -8.33
CA ILE A 87 7.77 -3.02 -7.71
C ILE A 87 8.68 -3.96 -6.93
N MET A 88 8.12 -4.91 -6.17
CA MET A 88 8.91 -5.93 -5.45
C MET A 88 9.67 -6.86 -6.40
N ASN A 89 9.16 -7.10 -7.61
CA ASN A 89 9.81 -7.95 -8.60
C ASN A 89 11.07 -7.28 -9.18
N VAL A 90 11.14 -5.95 -9.22
CA VAL A 90 12.33 -5.19 -9.64
C VAL A 90 13.47 -5.28 -8.62
N LEU A 91 13.14 -5.48 -7.35
CA LEU A 91 14.14 -5.58 -6.28
C LEU A 91 14.96 -6.86 -6.39
N SER A 92 16.23 -6.77 -5.99
CA SER A 92 17.11 -7.94 -5.87
C SER A 92 16.61 -8.89 -4.77
N PRO A 93 17.00 -10.18 -4.82
CA PRO A 93 16.69 -11.12 -3.73
C PRO A 93 17.10 -10.61 -2.34
N GLU A 94 18.27 -9.97 -2.24
CA GLU A 94 18.81 -9.42 -1.00
C GLU A 94 17.99 -8.23 -0.50
N GLN A 95 17.61 -7.31 -1.39
CA GLN A 95 16.73 -6.18 -1.05
C GLN A 95 15.34 -6.67 -0.60
N ARG A 96 14.80 -7.71 -1.25
CA ARG A 96 13.53 -8.32 -0.84
C ARG A 96 13.62 -8.96 0.54
N ALA A 97 14.71 -9.68 0.82
CA ALA A 97 14.97 -10.26 2.13
C ALA A 97 15.08 -9.18 3.21
N GLU A 98 15.76 -8.07 2.91
CA GLU A 98 15.87 -6.92 3.81
C GLU A 98 14.50 -6.29 4.10
N VAL A 99 13.65 -6.13 3.08
CA VAL A 99 12.27 -5.65 3.27
C VAL A 99 11.47 -6.57 4.20
N GLU A 100 11.58 -7.89 4.06
CA GLU A 100 10.87 -8.80 4.97
C GLU A 100 11.44 -8.75 6.39
N ARG A 101 12.77 -8.68 6.55
CA ARG A 101 13.42 -8.47 7.84
C ARG A 101 12.90 -7.22 8.55
N MET A 102 12.81 -6.09 7.83
CA MET A 102 12.26 -4.84 8.35
C MET A 102 10.78 -4.97 8.77
N ARG A 103 9.98 -5.74 8.02
CA ARG A 103 8.57 -6.01 8.36
C ARG A 103 8.45 -6.84 9.62
N GLU A 104 9.25 -7.89 9.75
CA GLU A 104 9.29 -8.72 10.95
C GLU A 104 9.69 -7.91 12.19
N GLU A 105 10.71 -7.06 12.08
CA GLU A 105 11.09 -6.15 13.17
C GLU A 105 9.99 -5.15 13.54
N ALA A 106 9.27 -4.63 12.55
CA ALA A 106 8.13 -3.75 12.79
C ALA A 106 6.98 -4.49 13.51
N ARG A 107 6.67 -5.72 13.09
CA ARG A 107 5.69 -6.59 13.74
C ARG A 107 6.10 -6.92 15.17
N ARG A 108 7.37 -7.28 15.41
CA ARG A 108 7.91 -7.59 16.73
C ARG A 108 7.79 -6.39 17.68
N ARG A 109 8.25 -5.22 17.23
CA ARG A 109 8.11 -3.96 18.01
C ARG A 109 6.65 -3.62 18.32
N GLN A 110 5.73 -3.90 17.39
CA GLN A 110 4.30 -3.69 17.63
C GLN A 110 3.75 -4.66 18.69
N GLN A 111 4.16 -5.93 18.66
CA GLN A 111 3.77 -6.92 19.66
C GLN A 111 4.34 -6.60 21.04
N GLU A 112 5.62 -6.22 21.13
CA GLU A 112 6.25 -5.77 22.38
C GLU A 112 5.53 -4.56 22.98
N ARG A 113 5.15 -3.57 22.16
CA ARG A 113 4.36 -2.41 22.60
C ARG A 113 2.98 -2.80 23.12
N ARG A 114 2.31 -3.74 22.47
CA ARG A 114 1.01 -4.26 22.93
C ARG A 114 1.14 -5.02 24.24
N ALA A 115 2.18 -5.84 24.38
CA ALA A 115 2.46 -6.56 25.62
C ALA A 115 2.80 -5.60 26.77
N ALA A 116 3.58 -4.54 26.52
CA ALA A 116 3.92 -3.52 27.50
C ALA A 116 2.74 -2.61 27.89
N GLN A 117 1.69 -2.52 27.06
CA GLN A 117 0.48 -1.75 27.32
C GLN A 117 -0.62 -2.54 28.05
N GLY A 118 -0.39 -3.82 28.37
CA GLY A 118 -1.13 -4.56 29.39
C GLY A 118 -1.67 -5.91 28.94
N ALA A 119 -1.31 -6.95 29.70
CA ALA A 119 -2.16 -8.11 29.91
C ALA A 119 -3.55 -7.65 30.40
N PRO A 120 -4.66 -8.30 30.00
CA PRO A 120 -5.99 -7.96 30.51
C PRO A 120 -6.06 -8.35 31.98
N GLY A 121 -5.71 -7.41 32.86
CA GLY A 121 -5.93 -7.47 34.29
C GLY A 121 -6.88 -6.35 34.68
N ASP A 122 -8.11 -6.73 35.02
CA ASP A 122 -9.08 -6.02 35.86
C ASP A 122 -8.69 -4.60 36.28
N ARG A 123 -9.01 -3.60 35.45
CA ARG A 123 -9.19 -2.21 35.92
C ARG A 123 -10.41 -1.60 35.27
N GLN A 124 -11.55 -1.90 35.90
CA GLN A 124 -12.67 -1.00 35.98
C GLN A 124 -12.20 0.31 36.64
N GLY A 125 -12.31 1.43 35.92
CA GLY A 125 -11.95 2.75 36.44
C GLY A 125 -11.74 3.78 35.34
N ASP A 126 -12.75 4.63 35.14
CA ASP A 126 -12.73 5.86 34.35
C ASP A 126 -11.41 6.64 34.47
N ARG A 127 -10.69 6.82 33.35
CA ARG A 127 -9.94 8.04 33.00
C ARG A 127 -9.69 8.09 31.49
N PRO A 128 -10.03 9.19 30.79
CA PRO A 128 -9.69 9.36 29.38
C PRO A 128 -8.22 9.78 29.27
N GLY A 129 -7.36 8.87 28.81
CA GLY A 129 -5.97 9.18 28.46
C GLY A 129 -5.88 9.90 27.09
N PRO A 130 -4.99 10.89 26.92
CA PRO A 130 -4.83 11.57 25.64
C PRO A 130 -3.92 10.74 24.71
N GLY A 131 -4.37 10.47 23.48
CA GLY A 131 -3.46 10.16 22.36
C GLY A 131 -3.48 8.76 21.73
N GLY A 132 -4.52 7.94 21.92
CA GLY A 132 -4.62 6.64 21.25
C GLY A 132 -5.30 6.70 19.87
N PHE A 133 -4.55 6.49 18.79
CA PHE A 133 -5.08 6.09 17.47
C PHE A 133 -5.72 4.69 17.55
N GLY A 134 -6.88 4.63 18.20
CA GLY A 134 -7.59 3.38 18.49
C GLY A 134 -9.06 3.59 18.83
N ALA A 135 -9.69 4.65 18.32
CA ALA A 135 -11.14 4.79 18.37
C ALA A 135 -11.76 3.79 17.38
N THR A 136 -12.48 2.83 17.93
CA THR A 136 -13.37 1.87 17.27
C THR A 136 -14.16 2.50 16.11
N PRO A 137 -14.08 1.98 14.88
CA PRO A 137 -14.69 2.61 13.72
C PRO A 137 -16.07 2.03 13.39
N ASP A 138 -16.99 1.97 14.35
CA ASP A 138 -18.35 1.44 14.12
C ASP A 138 -19.42 2.54 14.26
N GLY A 139 -19.13 3.73 13.72
CA GLY A 139 -20.09 4.82 13.55
C GLY A 139 -20.50 4.97 12.08
N PRO A 140 -21.80 5.17 11.75
CA PRO A 140 -22.28 5.39 10.38
C PRO A 140 -21.83 6.78 9.89
N GLY A 141 -20.58 6.85 9.43
CA GLY A 141 -19.90 8.10 9.04
C GLY A 141 -18.37 8.02 9.13
N ALA A 142 -17.82 7.07 9.89
CA ALA A 142 -16.38 6.90 10.06
C ALA A 142 -15.65 6.35 8.83
N GLY A 143 -16.36 5.62 7.96
CA GLY A 143 -15.79 5.01 6.74
C GLY A 143 -15.27 6.06 5.74
N GLY A 144 -16.00 7.14 5.51
CA GLY A 144 -15.64 8.17 4.52
C GLY A 144 -14.46 9.05 4.94
N VAL A 145 -14.36 9.36 6.24
CA VAL A 145 -13.26 10.16 6.80
C VAL A 145 -11.94 9.37 6.76
N ASN A 146 -12.00 8.06 7.05
CA ASN A 146 -10.83 7.19 7.00
C ASN A 146 -10.29 7.04 5.56
N THR A 147 -11.16 6.91 4.56
CA THR A 147 -10.74 6.77 3.15
C THR A 147 -10.08 8.02 2.59
N ARG A 148 -10.63 9.22 2.86
CA ARG A 148 -10.00 10.49 2.43
C ARG A 148 -8.65 10.73 3.10
N ALA A 149 -8.55 10.45 4.40
CA ALA A 149 -7.29 10.57 5.13
C ALA A 149 -6.24 9.60 4.58
N ARG A 150 -6.62 8.35 4.29
CA ARG A 150 -5.73 7.35 3.65
C ARG A 150 -5.26 7.79 2.27
N ALA A 151 -6.18 8.28 1.43
CA ALA A 151 -5.83 8.79 0.11
C ALA A 151 -4.84 9.97 0.19
N GLN A 152 -5.03 10.90 1.12
CA GLN A 152 -4.09 12.00 1.35
C GLN A 152 -2.72 11.51 1.83
N ILE A 153 -2.67 10.53 2.75
CA ILE A 153 -1.42 9.93 3.21
C ILE A 153 -0.69 9.26 2.05
N ARG A 154 -1.41 8.46 1.25
CA ARG A 154 -0.88 7.79 0.04
C ARG A 154 -0.28 8.81 -0.92
N GLN A 155 -1.03 9.85 -1.28
CA GLN A 155 -0.58 10.91 -2.19
C GLN A 155 0.69 11.61 -1.69
N ARG A 156 0.71 12.01 -0.40
CA ARG A 156 1.88 12.68 0.19
C ARG A 156 3.11 11.76 0.32
N LEU A 157 2.90 10.47 0.58
CA LEU A 157 4.00 9.52 0.74
C LEU A 157 4.62 9.18 -0.62
N LEU A 158 3.78 8.83 -1.60
CA LEU A 158 4.24 8.51 -2.95
C LEU A 158 4.82 9.74 -3.64
N GLY A 159 4.21 10.92 -3.51
CA GLY A 159 4.75 12.16 -4.07
C GLY A 159 6.16 12.47 -3.58
N ARG A 160 6.39 12.42 -2.25
CA ARG A 160 7.73 12.63 -1.67
C ARG A 160 8.74 11.57 -2.05
N LEU A 161 8.30 10.31 -2.20
CA LEU A 161 9.18 9.24 -2.64
C LEU A 161 9.60 9.46 -4.11
N ILE A 162 8.64 9.74 -5.00
CA ILE A 162 8.90 10.00 -6.42
C ILE A 162 9.87 11.18 -6.57
N GLU A 163 9.58 12.31 -5.92
CA GLU A 163 10.44 13.50 -5.94
C GLU A 163 11.88 13.18 -5.49
N ARG A 164 12.02 12.43 -4.39
CA ARG A 164 13.35 12.01 -3.91
C ARG A 164 14.11 11.16 -4.91
N LEU A 165 13.43 10.25 -5.60
CA LEU A 165 14.05 9.39 -6.60
C LEU A 165 14.44 10.21 -7.85
N GLU A 166 13.59 11.15 -8.27
CA GLU A 166 13.88 12.04 -9.40
C GLU A 166 15.09 12.95 -9.14
N LEU A 167 15.23 13.49 -7.92
CA LEU A 167 16.36 14.37 -7.56
C LEU A 167 17.73 13.66 -7.52
N ARG A 168 17.78 12.34 -7.67
CA ARG A 168 19.03 11.56 -7.75
C ARG A 168 19.50 11.28 -9.17
N GLN A 169 18.69 11.61 -10.19
CA GLN A 169 19.10 11.56 -11.59
C GLN A 169 20.07 12.71 -11.89
#